data_AF-A0A9E6R9H2-F1
#
_entry.id   AF-A0A9E6R9H2-F1
#
_cell.length_a   1.000
_cell.length_b   1.000
_cell.length_c   1.000
_cell.angle_alpha   90.00
_cell.angle_beta   90.00
_cell.angle_gamma   90.00
#
_symmetry.space_group_name_H-M   'P 1'
#
loop_
_entity.id
_entity.type
_entity.pdbx_description
1 polymer ?
#
loop_
_entity_poly.entity_id
_entity_poly.type
_entity_poly.pdbx_seq_one_letter_code
_entity_poly.pdbx_strand_id
1 'polypeptide(L)'
;MRMKRLRETQPPAPDTMFTDWIVPVAHPTPDKKPELLPQRVLRLSIEEISDLCEAGLIGMDDVLRPLDADEDHPSTLDVILRPATMSEFQSLFAAWIDGPWEAWAKVERPRRLSISVYNKIYQIQQRQLAAGDDNQIELVWGRRHGALEARARQALDPRSRAAC
;
A
#
# COMPACT_ATOMS: atom_id res chain seq x y z
N MET A 1 20.47 -17.31 -19.34
CA MET A 1 19.35 -17.51 -18.38
C MET A 1 18.68 -16.15 -18.13
N ARG A 2 17.45 -15.90 -18.59
CA ARG A 2 16.71 -14.65 -18.34
C ARG A 2 15.81 -14.85 -17.12
N MET A 3 16.18 -14.33 -15.95
CA MET A 3 15.22 -14.26 -14.83
C MET A 3 14.14 -13.24 -15.16
N LYS A 4 12.86 -13.64 -15.09
CA LYS A 4 11.74 -12.71 -15.24
C LYS A 4 11.66 -11.84 -13.98
N ARG A 5 11.62 -10.52 -14.16
CA ARG A 5 11.42 -9.58 -13.04
C ARG A 5 10.02 -9.82 -12.46
N LEU A 6 9.95 -10.07 -11.17
CA LEU A 6 8.68 -10.16 -10.45
C LEU A 6 7.98 -8.79 -10.53
N ARG A 7 6.71 -8.80 -10.89
CA ARG A 7 5.83 -7.64 -10.86
C ARG A 7 4.86 -7.78 -9.70
N GLU A 8 4.54 -6.65 -9.08
CA GLU A 8 3.49 -6.53 -8.07
C GLU A 8 2.16 -7.00 -8.66
N THR A 9 1.36 -7.68 -7.83
CA THR A 9 0.00 -8.05 -8.20
C THR A 9 -1.00 -7.11 -7.52
N GLN A 10 -2.09 -6.80 -8.21
CA GLN A 10 -3.18 -6.02 -7.62
C GLN A 10 -4.02 -6.91 -6.70
N PRO A 11 -4.56 -6.37 -5.60
CA PRO A 11 -5.51 -7.09 -4.76
C PRO A 11 -6.76 -7.44 -5.57
N PRO A 12 -7.53 -8.46 -5.14
CA PRO A 12 -8.83 -8.73 -5.70
C PRO A 12 -9.73 -7.49 -5.60
N ALA A 13 -10.51 -7.23 -6.64
CA ALA A 13 -11.47 -6.14 -6.60
C ALA A 13 -12.51 -6.41 -5.50
N PRO A 14 -12.85 -5.43 -4.67
CA PRO A 14 -13.98 -5.55 -3.76
C PRO A 14 -15.29 -5.59 -4.56
N ASP A 15 -16.35 -6.10 -3.96
CA ASP A 15 -17.69 -6.04 -4.56
C ASP A 15 -18.10 -4.58 -4.78
N THR A 16 -18.96 -4.35 -5.78
CA THR A 16 -19.44 -3.01 -6.17
C THR A 16 -20.04 -2.22 -5.00
N MET A 17 -20.59 -2.93 -4.01
CA MET A 17 -21.15 -2.37 -2.79
C MET A 17 -20.10 -1.64 -1.92
N PHE A 18 -18.82 -2.05 -1.96
CA PHE A 18 -17.76 -1.48 -1.12
C PHE A 18 -16.85 -0.50 -1.87
N THR A 19 -16.88 -0.49 -3.22
CA THR A 19 -15.96 0.30 -4.06
C THR A 19 -15.87 1.76 -3.62
N ASP A 20 -17.01 2.37 -3.31
CA ASP A 20 -17.09 3.78 -2.94
C ASP A 20 -16.90 4.04 -1.43
N TRP A 21 -16.81 2.97 -0.64
CA TRP A 21 -16.67 3.04 0.83
C TRP A 21 -15.24 2.80 1.29
N ILE A 22 -14.38 2.26 0.43
CA ILE A 22 -12.98 1.98 0.76
C ILE A 22 -12.16 3.26 0.55
N VAL A 23 -11.30 3.60 1.51
CA VAL A 23 -10.37 4.72 1.37
C VAL A 23 -9.49 4.47 0.13
N PRO A 24 -9.47 5.36 -0.88
CA PRO A 24 -8.71 5.14 -2.08
C PRO A 24 -7.21 5.16 -1.76
N VAL A 25 -6.54 4.03 -1.96
CA VAL A 25 -5.09 3.90 -1.77
C VAL A 25 -4.44 3.71 -3.14
N ALA A 26 -3.58 4.65 -3.55
CA ALA A 26 -2.87 4.60 -4.83
C ALA A 26 -2.03 3.33 -5.03
N HIS A 27 -1.45 2.82 -3.93
CA HIS A 27 -0.66 1.59 -3.91
C HIS A 27 -1.11 0.71 -2.75
N PRO A 28 -2.06 -0.23 -2.96
CA PRO A 28 -2.49 -1.13 -1.90
C PRO A 28 -1.30 -1.96 -1.43
N THR A 29 -1.07 -2.03 -0.12
CA THR A 29 0.03 -2.79 0.49
C THR A 29 -0.50 -3.97 1.28
N PRO A 30 0.11 -5.16 1.21
CA PRO A 30 -0.37 -6.34 1.93
C PRO A 30 -0.20 -6.23 3.46
N ASP A 31 0.55 -5.24 3.94
CA ASP A 31 0.74 -4.98 5.38
C ASP A 31 -0.31 -4.01 5.94
N LYS A 32 -0.94 -3.21 5.08
CA LYS A 32 -1.98 -2.25 5.48
C LYS A 32 -3.32 -2.72 4.95
N LYS A 33 -4.18 -3.17 5.87
CA LYS A 33 -5.55 -3.53 5.56
C LYS A 33 -6.32 -2.33 5.00
N PRO A 34 -7.21 -2.53 4.01
CA PRO A 34 -8.10 -1.48 3.54
C PRO A 34 -9.06 -1.08 4.67
N GLU A 35 -9.28 0.22 4.81
CA GLU A 35 -10.16 0.80 5.83
C GLU A 35 -11.41 1.38 5.16
N LEU A 36 -12.55 1.27 5.83
CA LEU A 36 -13.80 1.91 5.40
C LEU A 36 -13.77 3.39 5.78
N LEU A 37 -14.41 4.22 4.96
CA LEU A 37 -14.66 5.62 5.28
C LEU A 37 -15.55 5.72 6.53
N PRO A 38 -15.26 6.64 7.47
CA PRO A 38 -16.02 6.75 8.71
C PRO A 38 -17.46 7.22 8.48
N GLN A 39 -17.67 8.02 7.44
CA GLN A 39 -18.97 8.51 7.01
C GLN A 39 -18.93 8.84 5.52
N ARG A 40 -20.09 8.75 4.87
CA ARG A 40 -20.27 9.16 3.47
C ARG A 40 -21.58 9.92 3.33
N VAL A 41 -21.56 10.98 2.54
CA VAL A 41 -22.77 11.71 2.15
C VAL A 41 -23.31 11.13 0.85
N LEU A 42 -24.56 10.68 0.85
CA LEU A 42 -25.27 10.22 -0.34
C LEU A 42 -26.50 11.08 -0.57
N ARG A 43 -26.79 11.37 -1.84
CA ARG A 43 -28.04 11.98 -2.25
C ARG A 43 -29.05 10.89 -2.51
N LEU A 44 -30.11 10.84 -1.70
CA LEU A 44 -31.15 9.83 -1.76
C LEU A 44 -32.53 10.49 -1.82
N SER A 45 -33.52 9.73 -2.28
CA SER A 45 -34.92 10.17 -2.25
C SER A 45 -35.48 10.16 -0.83
N ILE A 46 -36.54 10.92 -0.59
CA ILE A 46 -37.24 10.95 0.72
C ILE A 46 -37.76 9.55 1.11
N GLU A 47 -38.17 8.72 0.14
CA GLU A 47 -38.66 7.36 0.40
C GLU A 47 -37.54 6.48 0.98
N GLU A 48 -36.38 6.45 0.32
CA GLU A 48 -35.20 5.71 0.80
C GLU A 48 -34.72 6.22 2.17
N ILE A 49 -34.84 7.51 2.43
CA ILE A 49 -34.50 8.11 3.73
C ILE A 49 -35.48 7.66 4.81
N SER A 50 -36.77 7.56 4.48
CA SER A 50 -37.78 7.04 5.39
C SER A 50 -37.47 5.60 5.75
N ASP A 51 -37.18 4.75 4.76
CA ASP A 51 -36.83 3.35 4.99
C ASP A 51 -35.57 3.21 5.86
N LEU A 52 -34.54 4.04 5.62
CA LEU A 52 -33.31 4.05 6.42
C LEU A 52 -33.53 4.57 7.85
N CYS A 53 -34.43 5.55 8.04
CA CYS A 53 -34.84 6.03 9.36
C CYS A 53 -35.61 4.94 10.12
N GLU A 54 -36.54 4.25 9.46
CA GLU A 54 -37.32 3.15 10.04
C GLU A 54 -36.42 1.96 10.42
N ALA A 55 -35.43 1.65 9.59
CA ALA A 55 -34.41 0.65 9.89
C ALA A 55 -33.47 1.07 11.04
N GLY A 56 -33.56 2.30 11.54
CA GLY A 56 -32.73 2.83 12.63
C GLY A 56 -31.26 3.03 12.23
N LEU A 57 -30.98 3.12 10.92
CA LEU A 57 -29.63 3.24 10.38
C LEU A 57 -29.15 4.70 10.35
N ILE A 58 -30.08 5.65 10.31
CA ILE A 58 -29.83 7.10 10.31
C ILE A 58 -30.74 7.80 11.31
N GLY A 59 -30.23 8.85 11.95
CA GLY A 59 -31.06 9.77 12.74
C GLY A 59 -31.60 10.90 11.88
N MET A 60 -32.68 11.56 12.31
CA MET A 60 -33.18 12.76 11.64
C MET A 60 -32.14 13.90 11.60
N ASP A 61 -31.19 13.91 12.54
CA ASP A 61 -30.08 14.88 12.58
C ASP A 61 -29.02 14.64 11.49
N ASP A 62 -29.00 13.47 10.86
CA ASP A 62 -28.07 13.12 9.79
C ASP A 62 -28.62 13.49 8.39
N VAL A 63 -29.85 13.99 8.32
CA VAL A 63 -30.52 14.41 7.08
C VAL A 63 -30.23 15.88 6.83
N LEU A 64 -29.46 16.15 5.79
CA LEU A 64 -29.11 17.49 5.34
C LEU A 64 -29.98 17.89 4.15
N ARG A 65 -30.46 19.14 4.20
CA ARG A 65 -31.04 19.76 3.00
C ARG A 65 -29.90 20.24 2.10
N PRO A 66 -29.85 19.80 0.83
CA PRO A 66 -28.83 20.27 -0.11
C PRO A 66 -28.86 21.81 -0.21
N LEU A 67 -27.68 22.44 -0.20
CA LEU A 67 -27.54 23.90 -0.39
C LEU A 67 -27.95 24.34 -1.80
N ASP A 68 -27.67 23.48 -2.79
CA ASP A 68 -28.06 23.64 -4.18
C ASP A 68 -29.23 22.70 -4.47
N ALA A 69 -30.38 22.95 -3.83
CA ALA A 69 -31.61 22.25 -4.19
C ALA A 69 -32.00 22.67 -5.61
N ASP A 70 -31.45 21.96 -6.61
CA ASP A 70 -31.80 22.13 -8.02
C ASP A 70 -33.32 22.07 -8.16
N GLU A 71 -33.90 23.04 -8.88
CA GLU A 71 -35.33 23.11 -9.18
C GLU A 71 -35.84 21.84 -9.88
N ASP A 72 -34.95 21.03 -10.47
CA ASP A 72 -35.26 19.81 -11.20
C ASP A 72 -35.54 18.59 -10.31
N HIS A 73 -35.05 18.53 -9.05
CA HIS A 73 -35.23 17.36 -8.16
C HIS A 73 -35.56 17.74 -6.70
N PRO A 74 -36.78 18.27 -6.43
CA PRO A 74 -37.17 18.79 -5.11
C PRO A 74 -37.27 17.75 -3.98
N SER A 75 -37.23 16.45 -4.32
CA SER A 75 -37.47 15.34 -3.40
C SER A 75 -36.21 14.50 -3.10
N THR A 76 -35.03 15.03 -3.39
CA THR A 76 -33.75 14.41 -3.00
C THR A 76 -33.09 15.20 -1.86
N LEU A 77 -32.60 14.47 -0.86
CA LEU A 77 -31.91 15.05 0.29
C LEU A 77 -30.54 14.38 0.44
N ASP A 78 -29.60 15.11 1.05
CA ASP A 78 -28.27 14.58 1.31
C ASP A 78 -28.27 13.93 2.70
N VAL A 79 -27.75 12.71 2.80
CA VAL A 79 -27.80 11.88 4.01
C VAL A 79 -26.40 11.46 4.40
N ILE A 80 -26.06 11.62 5.68
CA ILE A 80 -24.80 11.11 6.23
C ILE A 80 -25.01 9.65 6.66
N LEU A 81 -24.39 8.73 5.93
CA LEU A 81 -24.35 7.32 6.28
C LEU A 81 -23.06 6.97 7.01
N ARG A 82 -23.20 6.27 8.14
CA ARG A 82 -22.09 5.82 8.98
C ARG A 82 -22.01 4.30 8.95
N PRO A 83 -20.96 3.69 8.38
CA PRO A 83 -20.78 2.23 8.38
C PRO A 83 -20.72 1.65 9.80
N ALA A 84 -20.34 2.46 10.79
CA ALA A 84 -20.35 2.11 12.21
C ALA A 84 -21.72 1.60 12.70
N THR A 85 -22.82 2.14 12.14
CA THR A 85 -24.19 1.77 12.51
C THR A 85 -24.66 0.49 11.79
N MET A 86 -24.00 0.12 10.68
CA MET A 86 -24.35 -1.02 9.83
C MET A 86 -23.50 -2.26 10.16
N SER A 87 -23.91 -3.05 11.14
CA SER A 87 -23.17 -4.23 11.61
C SER A 87 -23.02 -5.34 10.54
N GLU A 88 -24.04 -5.55 9.71
CA GLU A 88 -24.01 -6.51 8.60
C GLU A 88 -22.98 -6.10 7.54
N PHE A 89 -22.96 -4.81 7.20
CA PHE A 89 -22.00 -4.26 6.24
C PHE A 89 -20.55 -4.42 6.71
N GLN A 90 -20.29 -4.17 8.00
CA GLN A 90 -18.96 -4.41 8.59
C GLN A 90 -18.58 -5.89 8.57
N SER A 91 -19.55 -6.78 8.83
CA SER A 91 -19.32 -8.22 8.85
C SER A 91 -18.99 -8.76 7.46
N LEU A 92 -19.69 -8.29 6.42
CA LEU A 92 -19.39 -8.64 5.03
C LEU A 92 -18.01 -8.11 4.60
N PHE A 93 -17.68 -6.88 4.98
CA PHE A 93 -16.37 -6.30 4.69
C PHE A 93 -15.23 -7.06 5.41
N ALA A 94 -15.45 -7.44 6.67
CA ALA A 94 -14.51 -8.25 7.44
C ALA A 94 -14.30 -9.63 6.79
N ALA A 95 -15.37 -10.27 6.30
CA ALA A 95 -15.27 -11.53 5.58
C ALA A 95 -14.45 -11.40 4.28
N TRP A 96 -14.58 -10.29 3.56
CA TRP A 96 -13.76 -10.01 2.38
C TRP A 96 -12.28 -9.75 2.74
N ILE A 97 -12.01 -9.03 3.84
CA ILE A 97 -10.65 -8.84 4.33
C ILE A 97 -10.00 -10.17 4.71
N ASP A 98 -10.71 -11.00 5.48
CA ASP A 98 -10.17 -12.23 6.04
C ASP A 98 -10.09 -13.37 5.02
N GLY A 99 -10.87 -13.30 3.93
CA GLY A 99 -10.85 -14.25 2.84
C GLY A 99 -9.94 -13.82 1.68
N PRO A 100 -10.52 -13.24 0.61
CA PRO A 100 -9.80 -12.95 -0.63
C PRO A 100 -8.61 -12.00 -0.43
N TRP A 101 -8.74 -10.97 0.42
CA TRP A 101 -7.63 -10.03 0.65
C TRP A 101 -6.46 -10.68 1.40
N GLU A 102 -6.71 -11.42 2.48
CA GLU A 102 -5.64 -12.07 3.25
C GLU A 102 -4.95 -13.19 2.44
N ALA A 103 -5.71 -13.92 1.60
CA ALA A 103 -5.14 -14.91 0.68
C ALA A 103 -4.15 -14.25 -0.31
N TRP A 104 -4.52 -13.10 -0.88
CA TRP A 104 -3.64 -12.30 -1.72
C TRP A 104 -2.43 -11.77 -0.92
N ALA A 105 -2.67 -11.21 0.27
CA ALA A 105 -1.63 -10.60 1.09
C ALA A 105 -0.54 -11.61 1.50
N LYS A 106 -0.92 -12.85 1.85
CA LYS A 106 0.03 -13.94 2.15
C LYS A 106 0.98 -14.23 0.99
N VAL A 107 0.48 -14.22 -0.25
CA VAL A 107 1.30 -14.48 -1.44
C VAL A 107 2.13 -13.25 -1.83
N GLU A 108 1.59 -12.05 -1.63
CA GLU A 108 2.22 -10.80 -2.06
C GLU A 108 3.33 -10.31 -1.10
N ARG A 109 3.22 -10.57 0.22
CA ARG A 109 4.25 -10.22 1.22
C ARG A 109 5.67 -10.66 0.83
N PRO A 110 5.94 -11.97 0.58
CA PRO A 110 7.30 -12.41 0.19
C PRO A 110 7.74 -11.87 -1.17
N ARG A 111 6.79 -11.61 -2.08
CA ARG A 111 7.07 -11.03 -3.39
C ARG A 111 7.56 -9.59 -3.26
N ARG A 112 6.87 -8.75 -2.48
CA ARG A 112 7.27 -7.36 -2.25
C ARG A 112 8.59 -7.24 -1.50
N LEU A 113 8.84 -8.14 -0.55
CA LEU A 113 10.14 -8.22 0.11
C LEU A 113 11.26 -8.48 -0.93
N SER A 114 11.06 -9.47 -1.81
CA SER A 114 12.03 -9.81 -2.85
C SER A 114 12.28 -8.65 -3.82
N ILE A 115 11.20 -7.97 -4.25
CA ILE A 115 11.29 -6.77 -5.10
C ILE A 115 12.05 -5.64 -4.39
N SER A 116 11.75 -5.40 -3.11
CA SER A 116 12.41 -4.37 -2.30
C SER A 116 13.91 -4.63 -2.14
N VAL A 117 14.30 -5.87 -1.81
CA VAL A 117 15.71 -6.28 -1.72
C VAL A 117 16.42 -6.09 -3.06
N TYR A 118 15.81 -6.55 -4.16
CA TYR A 118 16.38 -6.37 -5.49
C TYR A 118 16.56 -4.88 -5.85
N ASN A 119 15.55 -4.05 -5.60
CA ASN A 119 15.62 -2.61 -5.86
C ASN A 119 16.74 -1.95 -5.05
N LYS A 120 16.96 -2.34 -3.79
CA LYS A 120 18.08 -1.84 -2.96
C LYS A 120 19.44 -2.23 -3.54
N ILE A 121 19.61 -3.50 -3.93
CA ILE A 121 20.86 -3.98 -4.55
C ILE A 121 21.13 -3.23 -5.86
N TYR A 122 20.09 -3.03 -6.67
CA TYR A 122 20.22 -2.28 -7.91
C TYR A 122 20.63 -0.81 -7.66
N GLN A 123 20.04 -0.15 -6.66
CA GLN A 123 20.43 1.21 -6.27
C GLN A 123 21.90 1.29 -5.84
N ILE A 124 22.41 0.30 -5.11
CA ILE A 124 23.82 0.19 -4.74
C ILE A 124 24.70 0.06 -6.00
N GLN A 125 24.33 -0.83 -6.92
CA GLN A 125 25.07 -1.01 -8.18
C GLN A 125 25.11 0.29 -9.01
N GLN A 126 23.98 0.99 -9.12
CA GLN A 126 23.92 2.27 -9.84
C GLN A 126 24.81 3.33 -9.17
N ARG A 127 24.86 3.38 -7.84
CA ARG A 127 25.78 4.28 -7.12
C ARG A 127 27.24 3.96 -7.39
N GLN A 128 27.64 2.68 -7.45
CA GLN A 128 29.01 2.32 -7.82
C GLN A 128 29.39 2.73 -9.23
N LEU A 129 28.48 2.55 -10.18
CA LEU A 129 28.72 2.99 -11.56
C LEU A 129 28.82 4.51 -11.69
N ALA A 130 28.11 5.26 -10.84
CA ALA A 130 28.12 6.72 -10.85
C ALA A 130 29.26 7.36 -10.04
N ALA A 131 29.70 6.73 -8.95
CA ALA A 131 30.70 7.30 -8.02
C ALA A 131 32.16 7.12 -8.47
N GLY A 132 32.43 6.25 -9.45
CA GLY A 132 33.81 5.88 -9.78
C GLY A 132 34.52 5.17 -8.61
N ASP A 133 35.82 4.90 -8.75
CA ASP A 133 36.62 4.01 -7.87
C ASP A 133 36.79 4.50 -6.41
N ASP A 134 36.21 5.64 -6.05
CA ASP A 134 36.47 6.36 -4.79
C ASP A 134 35.53 5.99 -3.64
N ASN A 135 34.56 5.08 -3.86
CA ASN A 135 33.63 4.64 -2.82
C ASN A 135 33.40 3.12 -2.85
N GLN A 136 34.16 2.38 -2.05
CA GLN A 136 34.05 0.93 -1.96
C GLN A 136 32.86 0.55 -1.08
N ILE A 137 31.73 0.12 -1.67
CA ILE A 137 30.54 -0.29 -0.92
C ILE A 137 30.74 -1.72 -0.40
N GLU A 138 30.82 -1.87 0.92
CA GLU A 138 30.86 -3.16 1.60
C GLU A 138 29.45 -3.76 1.74
N LEU A 139 29.25 -4.97 1.22
CA LEU A 139 27.99 -5.69 1.28
C LEU A 139 28.09 -6.83 2.29
N VAL A 140 27.55 -6.64 3.49
CA VAL A 140 27.55 -7.65 4.55
C VAL A 140 26.33 -8.56 4.40
N TRP A 141 26.51 -9.76 3.83
CA TRP A 141 25.51 -10.82 3.87
C TRP A 141 25.75 -11.71 5.08
N GLY A 142 24.82 -11.72 6.03
CA GLY A 142 24.76 -12.70 7.13
C GLY A 142 26.08 -12.92 7.87
N ARG A 143 26.29 -12.23 9.00
CA ARG A 143 27.42 -12.55 9.90
C ARG A 143 27.33 -14.01 10.36
N ARG A 144 28.09 -14.91 9.74
CA ARG A 144 28.67 -16.07 10.41
C ARG A 144 30.14 -15.72 10.62
N HIS A 145 30.53 -15.53 11.89
CA HIS A 145 31.89 -15.15 12.24
C HIS A 145 32.91 -16.13 11.63
N GLY A 146 33.72 -15.64 10.70
CA GLY A 146 34.90 -16.28 10.17
C GLY A 146 35.85 -15.17 9.78
N ALA A 147 36.74 -14.79 10.71
CA ALA A 147 37.71 -13.73 10.50
C ALA A 147 38.66 -14.14 9.36
N LEU A 148 38.72 -13.32 8.31
CA LEU A 148 39.76 -13.40 7.29
C LEU A 148 40.63 -12.15 7.46
N GLU A 149 41.80 -12.31 8.08
CA GLU A 149 42.80 -11.24 8.16
C GLU A 149 43.36 -10.97 6.76
N ALA A 150 43.09 -9.76 6.25
CA ALA A 150 43.71 -9.26 5.04
C ALA A 150 45.10 -8.70 5.36
N ARG A 151 46.16 -9.44 5.03
CA ARG A 151 47.52 -8.89 4.95
C ARG A 151 47.66 -8.09 3.65
N ALA A 152 47.83 -6.78 3.78
CA ALA A 152 48.22 -5.90 2.68
C ALA A 152 49.62 -6.29 2.19
N ARG A 153 49.72 -6.77 0.93
CA ARG A 153 50.99 -6.82 0.20
C ARG A 153 51.26 -5.45 -0.38
N GLN A 154 52.22 -4.75 0.21
CA GLN A 154 52.81 -3.55 -0.38
C GLN A 154 53.79 -3.99 -1.48
N ALA A 155 53.46 -3.66 -2.73
CA ALA A 155 54.33 -3.74 -3.90
C ALA A 155 54.08 -2.43 -4.66
N LEU A 156 55.02 -1.63 -5.15
CA LEU A 156 56.47 -1.65 -5.33
C LEU A 156 56.87 -0.18 -5.56
N ASP A 157 58.11 0.23 -5.29
CA ASP A 157 58.71 1.37 -6.01
C ASP A 157 60.09 0.96 -6.58
N PRO A 158 60.24 0.85 -7.91
CA PRO A 158 61.50 0.52 -8.56
C PRO A 158 62.28 1.76 -9.08
N ARG A 159 62.17 2.94 -8.46
CA ARG A 159 62.92 4.14 -8.92
C ARG A 159 63.65 4.94 -7.83
N SER A 160 64.66 4.36 -7.19
CA SER A 160 65.84 5.09 -6.66
C SER A 160 66.89 4.02 -6.24
N ARG A 161 68.17 3.99 -6.61
CA ARG A 161 69.11 4.96 -7.15
C ARG A 161 70.15 4.19 -7.97
N ALA A 162 70.36 4.61 -9.22
CA ALA A 162 71.67 4.56 -9.85
C ALA A 162 72.29 5.95 -9.66
N ALA A 163 73.34 6.06 -8.85
CA ALA A 163 74.32 7.14 -8.87
C ALA A 163 75.48 6.74 -7.95
N CYS A 164 76.68 6.81 -8.53
CA CYS A 164 78.05 6.65 -8.01
C CYS A 164 78.27 6.51 -6.50
#